data_AF-A0A7Y9RIW1-F1
#
_entry.id   AF-A0A7Y9RIW1-F1
#
_cell.length_a   1.000
_cell.length_b   1.000
_cell.length_c   1.000
_cell.angle_alpha   90.00
_cell.angle_beta   90.00
_cell.angle_gamma   90.00
#
_symmetry.space_group_name_H-M   'P 1'
#
loop_
_entity.id
_entity.type
_entity.pdbx_description
1 polymer ?
#
loop_
_entity_poly.entity_id
_entity_poly.type
_entity_poly.pdbx_seq_one_letter_code
_entity_poly.pdbx_strand_id
1 'polypeptide(L)'
;MRYRADYSEPQKDGATLWFARWLGGPTISKVQNCHWESHAGDVLITAFVTGEADTAFSIPAYCNYRGCRVRGYLTSSDAGDIVFRHCYY
;
A
#
# COMPACT_ATOMS: atom_id res chain seq x y z
N MET A 1 -4.35 -13.38 -8.76
CA MET A 1 -4.20 -12.23 -9.67
C MET A 1 -2.77 -11.73 -9.53
N ARG A 2 -1.95 -11.76 -10.60
CA ARG A 2 -0.59 -11.19 -10.58
C ARG A 2 -0.73 -9.68 -10.86
N TYR A 3 -0.37 -8.85 -9.90
CA TYR A 3 -0.37 -7.40 -10.06
C TYR A 3 0.76 -6.98 -11.00
N ARG A 4 0.46 -6.12 -11.98
CA ARG A 4 1.49 -5.53 -12.83
C ARG A 4 2.35 -4.61 -11.98
N ALA A 5 3.66 -4.78 -12.07
CA ALA A 5 4.65 -4.00 -11.33
C ALA A 5 5.86 -3.84 -12.24
N ASP A 6 5.97 -2.68 -12.88
CA ASP A 6 6.95 -2.41 -13.94
C ASP A 6 8.26 -1.85 -13.38
N TYR A 7 8.20 -1.05 -12.32
CA TYR A 7 9.37 -0.54 -11.62
C TYR A 7 9.07 -0.30 -10.12
N SER A 8 10.13 -0.05 -9.35
CA SER A 8 10.04 0.14 -7.91
C SER A 8 10.93 1.26 -7.42
N GLU A 9 10.50 1.92 -6.34
CA GLU A 9 11.25 2.95 -5.64
C GLU A 9 11.32 2.64 -4.14
N PRO A 10 12.49 2.78 -3.50
CA PRO A 10 12.62 2.60 -2.07
C PRO A 10 12.08 3.83 -1.31
N GLN A 11 11.46 3.57 -0.17
CA GLN A 11 11.07 4.58 0.82
C GLN A 11 12.12 4.67 1.93
N LYS A 12 12.11 5.78 2.69
CA LYS A 12 13.09 6.03 3.76
C LYS A 12 12.98 5.03 4.90
N ASP A 13 11.77 4.55 5.18
CA ASP A 13 11.48 3.54 6.20
C ASP A 13 11.84 2.10 5.78
N GLY A 14 12.39 1.92 4.57
CA GLY A 14 12.74 0.61 4.02
C GLY A 14 11.59 -0.11 3.29
N ALA A 15 10.41 0.51 3.18
CA ALA A 15 9.36 0.02 2.30
C ALA A 15 9.78 0.15 0.82
N THR A 16 9.18 -0.68 -0.04
CA THR A 16 9.38 -0.59 -1.50
C THR A 16 8.05 -0.38 -2.19
N LEU A 17 7.91 0.78 -2.83
CA LEU A 17 6.76 1.13 -3.65
C LEU A 17 6.95 0.52 -5.03
N TRP A 18 5.94 -0.20 -5.52
CA TRP A 18 5.91 -0.72 -6.87
C TRP A 18 4.88 0.02 -7.68
N PHE A 19 5.25 0.36 -8.91
CA PHE A 19 4.43 1.12 -9.82
C PHE A 19 4.14 0.33 -11.08
N ALA A 20 2.94 0.52 -11.62
CA ALA A 20 2.56 0.08 -12.94
C ALA A 20 2.49 1.30 -13.88
N ARG A 21 3.06 1.18 -15.08
CA ARG A 21 3.07 2.23 -16.10
C ARG A 21 1.92 2.01 -17.08
N TRP A 22 1.10 3.05 -17.23
CA TRP A 22 -0.01 3.10 -18.18
C TRP A 22 -0.03 4.45 -18.89
N LEU A 23 -0.88 4.59 -19.91
CA LEU A 23 -1.00 5.82 -20.69
C LEU A 23 -1.37 7.05 -19.84
N GLY A 24 -2.10 6.86 -18.73
CA GLY A 24 -2.47 7.93 -17.79
C GLY A 24 -1.40 8.29 -16.76
N GLY A 25 -0.21 7.70 -16.84
CA GLY A 25 0.87 7.88 -15.86
C GLY A 25 1.08 6.66 -14.94
N PRO A 26 2.14 6.68 -14.12
CA PRO A 26 2.42 5.60 -13.20
C PRO A 26 1.45 5.59 -12.02
N THR A 27 0.96 4.41 -11.66
CA THR A 27 0.09 4.20 -10.50
C THR A 27 0.73 3.18 -9.56
N ILE A 28 0.64 3.41 -8.25
CA ILE A 28 1.10 2.42 -7.26
C ILE A 28 0.28 1.14 -7.44
N SER A 29 0.97 -0.01 -7.52
CA SER A 29 0.34 -1.32 -7.64
C SER A 29 0.43 -2.13 -6.35
N LYS A 30 1.55 -2.01 -5.62
CA LYS A 30 1.72 -2.58 -4.28
C LYS A 30 2.80 -1.83 -3.51
N VAL A 31 2.79 -1.97 -2.19
CA VAL A 31 3.87 -1.53 -1.31
C VAL A 31 4.33 -2.74 -0.51
N GLN A 32 5.60 -3.10 -0.67
CA GLN A 32 6.24 -4.19 0.07
C GLN A 32 6.92 -3.67 1.32
N ASN A 33 6.96 -4.48 2.37
CA ASN A 33 7.45 -4.07 3.70
C ASN A 33 6.79 -2.77 4.19
N CYS A 34 5.51 -2.60 3.86
CA CYS A 34 4.73 -1.42 4.24
C CYS A 34 4.35 -1.52 5.71
N HIS A 35 4.53 -0.43 6.46
CA HIS A 35 4.14 -0.38 7.86
C HIS A 35 2.61 -0.36 7.99
N TRP A 36 2.08 -1.26 8.83
CA TRP A 36 0.67 -1.28 9.18
C TRP A 36 0.40 -0.38 10.40
N GLU A 37 0.23 0.91 10.14
CA GLU A 37 0.15 1.95 11.17
C GLU A 37 -1.06 1.82 12.11
N SER A 38 -2.18 1.31 11.61
CA SER A 38 -3.40 1.08 12.41
C SER A 38 -3.41 -0.23 13.22
N HIS A 39 -2.33 -1.02 13.19
CA HIS A 39 -2.23 -2.26 13.94
C HIS A 39 -1.37 -2.08 15.20
N ALA A 40 -1.66 -2.85 16.24
CA ALA A 40 -0.83 -2.85 17.43
C ALA A 40 0.52 -3.53 17.15
N GLY A 41 1.61 -2.80 17.38
CA GLY A 41 2.98 -3.27 17.13
C GLY A 41 3.53 -2.87 15.75
N ASP A 42 4.81 -3.10 15.55
CA ASP A 42 5.54 -2.79 14.31
C ASP A 42 5.40 -3.94 13.31
N VAL A 43 4.27 -3.96 12.60
CA VAL A 43 3.94 -5.02 11.64
C VAL A 43 4.18 -4.53 10.22
N LEU A 44 5.06 -5.23 9.51
CA LEU A 44 5.31 -5.03 8.09
C LEU A 44 4.48 -6.00 7.25
N ILE A 45 3.82 -5.47 6.23
CA ILE A 45 2.97 -6.22 5.31
C ILE A 45 3.32 -5.93 3.86
N THR A 46 2.76 -6.71 2.94
CA THR A 46 2.60 -6.27 1.55
C THR A 46 1.17 -5.82 1.33
N ALA A 47 1.00 -4.55 1.01
CA ALA A 47 -0.28 -3.96 0.64
C ALA A 47 -0.43 -3.98 -0.89
N PHE A 48 -1.57 -4.45 -1.38
CA PHE A 48 -1.91 -4.52 -2.80
C PHE A 48 -3.01 -3.52 -3.12
N VAL A 49 -2.78 -2.65 -4.09
CA VAL A 49 -3.76 -1.66 -4.54
C VAL A 49 -4.86 -2.34 -5.34
N THR A 50 -6.11 -1.98 -5.06
CA THR A 50 -7.29 -2.60 -5.69
C THR A 50 -8.09 -1.66 -6.57
N GLY A 51 -7.84 -0.36 -6.50
CA GLY A 51 -8.60 0.65 -7.24
C GLY A 51 -7.81 1.93 -7.41
N GLU A 52 -8.48 2.90 -8.01
CA GLU A 52 -7.98 4.26 -8.13
C GLU A 52 -8.11 5.00 -6.79
N ALA A 53 -7.35 6.08 -6.61
CA ALA A 53 -7.43 6.87 -5.40
C ALA A 53 -8.84 7.51 -5.27
N ASP A 54 -9.59 7.14 -4.24
CA ASP A 54 -10.94 7.67 -3.99
C ASP A 54 -10.91 9.12 -3.48
N THR A 55 -9.76 9.57 -2.94
CA THR A 55 -9.44 10.97 -2.58
C THR A 55 -7.95 11.22 -2.81
N ALA A 56 -7.52 12.49 -2.78
CA ALA A 56 -6.11 12.88 -2.96
C ALA A 56 -5.12 12.23 -1.97
N PHE A 57 -5.60 11.56 -0.92
CA PHE A 57 -4.77 11.06 0.18
C PHE A 57 -4.99 9.58 0.52
N SER A 58 -5.87 8.86 -0.19
CA SER A 58 -6.18 7.47 0.17
C SER A 58 -6.38 6.59 -1.06
N ILE A 59 -5.57 5.54 -1.16
CA ILE A 59 -5.60 4.56 -2.25
C ILE A 59 -6.15 3.24 -1.70
N PRO A 60 -7.30 2.74 -2.18
CA PRO A 60 -7.90 1.52 -1.67
C PRO A 60 -6.98 0.32 -1.90
N ALA A 61 -6.77 -0.46 -0.83
CA ALA A 61 -5.81 -1.56 -0.82
C ALA A 61 -6.26 -2.71 0.08
N TYR A 62 -5.54 -3.82 0.02
CA TYR A 62 -5.66 -4.90 0.99
C TYR A 62 -4.31 -5.54 1.27
N CYS A 63 -4.22 -6.24 2.39
CA CYS A 63 -3.12 -7.14 2.69
C CYS A 63 -3.63 -8.53 3.04
N ASN A 64 -2.73 -9.52 3.00
CA ASN A 64 -3.00 -10.83 3.56
C ASN A 64 -2.21 -10.95 4.86
N TYR A 65 -2.90 -11.08 5.98
CA TYR A 65 -2.31 -11.22 7.30
C TYR A 65 -2.86 -12.47 7.99
N ARG A 66 -1.96 -13.38 8.38
CA ARG A 66 -2.31 -14.66 9.03
C ARG A 66 -3.39 -15.47 8.30
N GLY A 67 -3.34 -15.49 6.97
CA GLY A 67 -4.32 -16.21 6.13
C GLY A 67 -5.64 -15.48 5.90
N CYS A 68 -5.86 -14.34 6.57
CA CYS A 68 -7.04 -13.51 6.38
C CYS A 68 -6.74 -12.34 5.43
N ARG A 69 -7.70 -12.02 4.56
CA ARG A 69 -7.63 -10.83 3.71
C ARG A 69 -8.16 -9.63 4.48
N VAL A 70 -7.28 -8.68 4.80
CA VAL A 70 -7.62 -7.45 5.52
C VAL A 70 -7.73 -6.31 4.52
N ARG A 71 -8.87 -5.63 4.49
CA ARG A 71 -9.13 -4.49 3.59
C ARG A 71 -8.77 -3.18 4.29
N GLY A 72 -8.35 -2.21 3.48
CA GLY A 72 -7.92 -0.91 3.98
C GLY A 72 -7.57 0.03 2.84
N TYR A 73 -6.63 0.92 3.12
CA TYR A 73 -6.13 1.90 2.17
C TYR A 73 -4.68 2.24 2.48
N LEU A 74 -3.95 2.67 1.46
CA LEU A 74 -2.65 3.32 1.59
C LEU A 74 -2.86 4.81 1.78
N THR A 75 -2.08 5.40 2.68
CA THR A 75 -2.06 6.84 2.98
C THR A 75 -0.64 7.26 3.35
N SER A 76 -0.37 8.56 3.41
CA SER A 76 0.87 9.09 4.01
C SER A 76 0.78 9.13 5.54
N SER A 77 1.87 8.81 6.22
CA SER A 77 2.11 9.09 7.65
C SER A 77 2.55 10.55 7.85
N ASP A 78 2.68 10.97 9.11
CA ASP A 78 3.19 12.31 9.47
C ASP A 78 4.65 12.53 9.03
N ALA A 79 5.41 11.45 8.85
CA ALA A 79 6.78 11.50 8.32
C ALA A 79 6.84 11.60 6.78
N GLY A 80 5.68 11.51 6.11
CA GLY A 80 5.57 11.51 4.65
C GLY A 80 5.75 10.14 3.99
N ASP A 81 5.81 9.07 4.79
CA ASP A 81 5.97 7.70 4.32
C ASP A 81 4.60 7.07 3.97
N ILE A 82 4.55 6.25 2.92
CA ILE A 82 3.35 5.50 2.55
C ILE A 82 3.16 4.32 3.50
N VAL A 83 2.02 4.32 4.21
CA VAL A 83 1.63 3.34 5.22
C VAL A 83 0.26 2.74 4.91
N PHE A 84 -0.03 1.57 5.48
CA PHE A 84 -1.32 0.90 5.35
C PHE A 84 -2.19 1.12 6.59
N ARG A 85 -3.42 1.58 6.37
CA ARG A 85 -4.48 1.66 7.39
C ARG A 85 -5.62 0.73 7.02
N HIS A 86 -6.07 -0.09 7.96
CA HIS A 86 -7.20 -0.99 7.74
C HIS A 86 -8.52 -0.32 8.07
N CYS A 87 -9.59 -0.74 7.41
CA CYS A 87 -10.94 -0.34 7.78
C CYS A 87 -11.48 -1.31 8.82
N TYR A 88 -11.91 -0.81 9.98
CA TYR A 88 -12.74 -1.59 10.90
C TYR A 88 -14.15 -1.67 10.34
N TYR A 89 -14.70 -2.87 10.26
CA TYR A 89 -16.15 -3.11 10.24
C TYR A 89 -16.55 -3.68 11.59
#